data_AF-A0A2P8CAP1-F1
#
_entry.id   AF-A0A2P8CAP1-F1
#
_cell.length_a   1.000
_cell.length_b   1.000
_cell.length_c   1.000
_cell.angle_alpha   90.00
_cell.angle_beta   90.00
_cell.angle_gamma   90.00
#
_symmetry.space_group_name_H-M   'P 1'
#
loop_
_entity.id
_entity.type
_entity.pdbx_description
1 polymer ?
#
loop_
_entity_poly.entity_id
_entity_poly.type
_entity_poly.pdbx_seq_one_letter_code
_entity_poly.pdbx_strand_id
1 'polypeptide(L)'
;MLKPYRKLIIIYFFILWGIFVVYRILRAAFTGEVVDFSVLATGTLWIIIFSAVYWAYLVKRFKPRLDYIEGPETEFPDFPEVVMNQLEWKKEDFPLERLRDELAAEYVVTYIGKQDHIIKIRSRFTMRSWGACSVIRWQPEREVVKVASYPMANHTVRQGREGEKQNKFVTEIMTVML
;
A
#
# COMPACT_ATOMS: atom_id res chain seq x y z
N MET A 1 -3.60 14.80 -3.25
CA MET A 1 -3.81 14.74 -1.78
C MET A 1 -2.54 14.22 -1.11
N LEU A 2 -1.77 15.04 -0.37
CA LEU A 2 -0.49 14.66 0.30
C LEU A 2 -0.52 14.79 1.84
N LYS A 3 -1.65 15.21 2.42
CA LYS A 3 -1.77 15.60 3.84
C LYS A 3 -1.37 14.50 4.85
N PRO A 4 -1.74 13.20 4.68
CA PRO A 4 -1.34 12.19 5.66
C PRO A 4 0.16 11.85 5.60
N TYR A 5 0.78 11.91 4.42
CA TYR A 5 2.20 11.57 4.21
C TYR A 5 3.14 12.56 4.87
N ARG A 6 2.81 13.86 4.84
CA ARG A 6 3.64 14.90 5.45
C ARG A 6 3.87 14.66 6.94
N LYS A 7 2.84 14.18 7.65
CA LYS A 7 2.95 13.87 9.08
C LYS A 7 3.90 12.70 9.33
N LEU A 8 3.79 11.62 8.53
CA LEU A 8 4.67 10.46 8.64
C LEU A 8 6.14 10.81 8.31
N ILE A 9 6.36 11.67 7.31
CA ILE A 9 7.70 12.17 6.96
C ILE A 9 8.36 12.86 8.14
N ILE A 10 7.63 13.80 8.73
CA ILE A 10 8.12 14.60 9.85
C ILE A 10 8.40 13.70 11.06
N ILE A 11 7.51 12.77 11.38
CA ILE A 11 7.68 11.83 12.50
C ILE A 11 8.93 10.96 12.28
N TYR A 12 9.10 10.38 11.10
CA TYR A 12 10.25 9.53 10.79
C TYR A 12 11.58 10.29 10.88
N PHE A 13 11.61 11.53 10.37
CA PHE A 13 12.77 12.41 10.49
C PHE A 13 13.14 12.65 11.96
N PHE A 14 12.17 13.02 12.80
CA PHE A 14 12.43 13.27 14.22
C PHE A 14 12.86 12.01 14.98
N ILE A 15 12.38 10.82 14.59
CA ILE A 15 12.86 9.56 15.16
C ILE A 15 14.33 9.32 14.82
N LEU A 16 14.69 9.41 13.53
CA LEU A 16 16.09 9.21 13.11
C LEU A 16 17.03 10.25 13.74
N TRP A 17 16.61 11.51 13.72
CA TRP A 17 17.37 12.60 14.32
C TRP A 17 17.51 12.43 15.84
N GLY A 18 16.43 12.06 16.52
CA GLY A 18 16.43 11.77 17.95
C GLY A 18 17.38 10.63 18.31
N ILE A 19 17.33 9.51 17.57
CA ILE A 19 18.27 8.38 17.75
C ILE A 19 19.71 8.85 17.56
N PHE A 20 19.99 9.63 16.52
CA PHE A 20 21.33 10.16 16.25
C PHE A 20 21.83 11.05 17.39
N VAL A 21 21.02 12.01 17.85
CA VAL A 21 21.39 12.93 18.94
C VAL A 21 21.61 12.17 20.24
N VAL A 22 20.67 11.27 20.61
CA VAL A 22 20.79 10.45 21.83
C VAL A 22 22.06 9.59 21.77
N TYR A 23 22.34 8.95 20.63
CA TYR A 23 23.57 8.18 20.45
C TYR A 23 24.83 9.03 20.66
N ARG A 24 24.86 10.26 20.13
CA ARG A 24 26.01 11.16 20.30
C ARG A 24 26.18 11.61 21.75
N ILE A 25 25.09 11.93 22.45
CA ILE A 25 25.12 12.30 23.87
C ILE A 25 25.60 11.12 24.72
N LEU A 26 25.05 9.93 24.50
CA LEU A 26 25.48 8.73 25.22
C LEU A 26 26.95 8.44 24.97
N ARG A 27 27.41 8.48 23.71
CA ARG A 27 28.82 8.28 23.39
C ARG A 27 29.71 9.27 24.15
N ALA A 28 29.40 10.56 24.08
CA ALA A 28 30.14 11.60 24.80
C ALA A 28 30.18 11.35 26.32
N ALA A 29 29.06 10.91 26.91
CA ALA A 29 28.98 10.58 28.33
C ALA A 29 29.86 9.38 28.71
N PHE A 30 29.99 8.37 27.84
CA PHE A 30 30.80 7.17 28.10
C PHE A 30 32.28 7.32 27.76
N THR A 31 32.64 8.14 26.77
CA THR A 31 34.03 8.32 26.32
C THR A 31 34.69 9.58 26.86
N GLY A 32 33.93 10.50 27.46
CA GLY A 32 34.41 11.82 27.87
C GLY A 32 34.72 12.76 26.69
N GLU A 33 34.38 12.36 25.46
CA GLU A 33 34.54 13.20 24.28
C GLU A 33 33.59 14.41 24.33
N VAL A 34 34.07 15.60 23.91
CA VAL A 34 33.21 16.77 23.72
C VAL A 34 32.37 16.58 22.46
N VAL A 35 31.09 16.95 22.53
CA VAL A 35 30.21 16.90 21.36
C VAL A 35 30.62 17.99 20.36
N ASP A 36 31.30 17.61 19.29
CA ASP A 36 31.65 18.51 18.19
C ASP A 36 30.39 18.92 17.40
N PHE A 37 30.17 20.23 17.33
CA PHE A 37 29.07 20.83 16.58
C PHE A 37 29.15 20.52 15.07
N SER A 38 30.35 20.45 14.51
CA SER A 38 30.58 20.13 13.09
C SER A 38 30.05 18.72 12.76
N VAL A 39 30.22 17.77 13.69
CA VAL A 39 29.70 16.41 13.56
C VAL A 39 28.18 16.38 13.68
N LEU A 40 27.59 17.18 14.59
CA LEU A 40 26.14 17.32 14.69
C LEU A 40 25.52 17.93 13.43
N ALA A 41 26.15 18.98 12.88
CA ALA A 41 25.68 19.68 11.69
C ALA A 41 25.74 18.77 10.45
N THR A 42 26.89 18.11 10.22
CA THR A 42 27.06 17.17 9.10
C THR A 42 26.15 15.96 9.23
N GLY A 43 26.02 15.37 10.43
CA GLY A 43 25.09 14.26 10.67
C GLY A 43 23.63 14.66 10.44
N THR A 44 23.22 15.84 10.90
CA THR A 44 21.86 16.35 10.63
C THR A 44 21.61 16.54 9.15
N LEU A 45 22.59 17.11 8.41
CA LEU A 45 22.49 17.27 6.96
C LEU A 45 22.32 15.91 6.26
N TRP A 46 23.09 14.90 6.64
CA TRP A 46 22.94 13.54 6.10
C TRP A 46 21.57 12.93 6.38
N ILE A 47 21.03 13.14 7.58
CA ILE A 47 19.69 12.64 7.94
C ILE A 47 18.61 13.34 7.10
N ILE A 48 18.75 14.64 6.84
CA ILE A 48 17.83 15.38 5.95
C ILE A 48 17.89 14.79 4.55
N ILE A 49 19.08 14.63 3.98
CA ILE A 49 19.27 14.08 2.62
C ILE A 49 18.72 12.66 2.54
N PHE A 50 19.07 11.78 3.48
CA PHE A 50 18.60 10.41 3.53
C PHE A 50 17.08 10.34 3.64
N SER A 51 16.49 11.16 4.51
CA SER A 51 15.04 11.25 4.66
C SER A 51 14.38 11.68 3.36
N ALA A 52 14.91 12.72 2.69
CA ALA A 52 14.37 13.22 1.44
C ALA A 52 14.42 12.16 0.33
N VAL A 53 15.56 11.47 0.17
CA VAL A 53 15.73 10.41 -0.84
C VAL A 53 14.83 9.21 -0.56
N TYR A 54 14.80 8.73 0.69
CA TYR A 54 13.94 7.62 1.10
C TYR A 54 12.46 7.93 0.85
N TRP A 55 12.02 9.14 1.19
CA TRP A 55 10.64 9.56 0.96
C TRP A 55 10.31 9.77 -0.52
N ALA A 56 11.22 10.34 -1.31
CA ALA A 56 11.04 10.42 -2.75
C ALA A 56 10.85 9.03 -3.37
N TYR A 57 11.63 8.05 -2.92
CA TYR A 57 11.49 6.65 -3.32
C TYR A 57 10.13 6.06 -2.91
N LEU A 58 9.71 6.25 -1.66
CA LEU A 58 8.39 5.80 -1.20
C LEU A 58 7.26 6.46 -1.99
N VAL A 59 7.27 7.77 -2.16
CA VAL A 59 6.23 8.48 -2.93
C VAL A 59 6.18 7.96 -4.36
N LYS A 60 7.32 7.79 -5.03
CA LYS A 60 7.37 7.28 -6.41
C LYS A 60 6.75 5.89 -6.55
N ARG A 61 6.87 5.02 -5.52
CA ARG A 61 6.36 3.64 -5.57
C ARG A 61 4.92 3.50 -5.08
N PHE A 62 4.53 4.27 -4.07
CA PHE A 62 3.21 4.19 -3.44
C PHE A 62 2.17 5.05 -4.15
N LYS A 63 2.55 6.24 -4.61
CA LYS A 63 1.60 7.18 -5.22
C LYS A 63 0.89 6.57 -6.44
N PRO A 64 1.57 5.93 -7.40
CA PRO A 64 0.88 5.32 -8.54
C PRO A 64 -0.12 4.23 -8.13
N ARG A 65 0.21 3.45 -7.09
CA ARG A 65 -0.64 2.37 -6.56
C ARG A 65 -1.91 2.91 -5.90
N LEU A 66 -1.78 4.03 -5.18
CA LEU A 66 -2.89 4.70 -4.53
C LEU A 66 -3.77 5.45 -5.53
N ASP A 67 -3.14 6.24 -6.41
CA ASP A 67 -3.86 6.99 -7.45
C ASP A 67 -4.68 6.02 -8.31
N TYR A 68 -4.10 4.87 -8.68
CA TYR A 68 -4.83 3.83 -9.42
C TYR A 68 -5.97 3.19 -8.62
N ILE A 69 -5.80 2.88 -7.33
CA ILE A 69 -6.87 2.21 -6.56
C ILE A 69 -8.06 3.15 -6.26
N GLU A 70 -7.80 4.45 -6.16
CA GLU A 70 -8.79 5.50 -5.91
C GLU A 70 -9.35 6.10 -7.20
N GLY A 71 -8.67 5.93 -8.33
CA GLY A 71 -9.04 6.49 -9.62
C GLY A 71 -10.02 5.63 -10.43
N PRO A 72 -10.51 6.15 -11.57
CA PRO A 72 -11.50 5.48 -12.42
C PRO A 72 -10.88 4.50 -13.44
N GLU A 73 -9.56 4.33 -13.47
CA GLU A 73 -8.86 3.52 -14.48
C GLU A 73 -9.35 2.07 -14.46
N THR A 74 -9.66 1.50 -15.63
CA THR A 74 -10.30 0.16 -15.72
C THR A 74 -9.35 -0.94 -16.17
N GLU A 75 -8.18 -0.56 -16.68
CA GLU A 75 -7.11 -1.47 -17.06
C GLU A 75 -6.45 -2.09 -15.82
N PHE A 76 -6.08 -3.37 -15.90
CA PHE A 76 -5.39 -4.00 -14.79
C PHE A 76 -4.00 -3.39 -14.56
N PRO A 77 -3.56 -3.26 -13.31
CA PRO A 77 -2.30 -2.61 -13.02
C PRO A 77 -1.12 -3.50 -13.41
N ASP A 78 -0.10 -2.92 -14.04
CA ASP A 78 1.18 -3.58 -14.34
C ASP A 78 2.22 -3.32 -13.24
N PHE A 79 1.79 -3.36 -11.98
CA PHE A 79 2.71 -3.18 -10.87
C PHE A 79 3.55 -4.45 -10.63
N PRO A 80 4.77 -4.32 -10.09
CA PRO A 80 5.49 -5.47 -9.57
C PRO A 80 4.69 -6.20 -8.49
N GLU A 81 4.73 -7.53 -8.49
CA GLU A 81 4.06 -8.41 -7.51
C GLU A 81 2.52 -8.38 -7.58
N VAL A 82 1.95 -8.08 -8.75
CA VAL A 82 0.52 -8.29 -8.99
C VAL A 82 0.25 -9.80 -9.07
N VAL A 83 -0.66 -10.25 -8.22
CA VAL A 83 -1.19 -11.61 -8.22
C VAL A 83 -2.51 -11.56 -8.95
N MET A 84 -2.59 -12.28 -10.06
CA MET A 84 -3.80 -12.40 -10.88
C MET A 84 -4.46 -13.75 -10.62
N ASN A 85 -5.77 -13.74 -10.39
CA ASN A 85 -6.61 -14.92 -10.46
C ASN A 85 -7.79 -14.66 -11.40
N GLN A 86 -8.28 -15.74 -11.99
CA GLN A 86 -9.42 -15.73 -12.89
C GLN A 86 -10.39 -16.82 -12.45
N LEU A 87 -11.67 -16.47 -12.36
CA LEU A 87 -12.76 -17.37 -12.05
C LEU A 87 -13.75 -17.38 -13.20
N GLU A 88 -14.23 -18.56 -13.59
CA GLU A 88 -15.34 -18.69 -14.53
C GLU A 88 -16.63 -18.20 -13.86
N TRP A 89 -17.39 -17.39 -14.57
CA TRP A 89 -18.68 -16.85 -14.16
C TRP A 89 -19.66 -16.92 -15.33
N LYS A 90 -20.35 -18.06 -15.42
CA LYS A 90 -21.26 -18.41 -16.54
C LYS A 90 -22.68 -17.84 -16.38
N LYS A 91 -22.96 -17.15 -15.29
CA LYS A 91 -24.27 -16.51 -15.08
C LYS A 91 -24.35 -15.22 -15.90
N GLU A 92 -25.52 -14.95 -16.48
CA GLU A 92 -25.77 -13.75 -17.29
C GLU A 92 -25.59 -12.44 -16.53
N ASP A 93 -25.73 -12.47 -15.19
CA ASP A 93 -25.57 -11.29 -14.33
C ASP A 93 -24.47 -11.47 -13.28
N PHE A 94 -23.63 -10.44 -13.14
CA PHE A 94 -22.65 -10.34 -12.05
C PHE A 94 -23.22 -9.50 -10.89
N PRO A 95 -23.32 -10.05 -9.66
CA PRO A 95 -23.94 -9.39 -8.52
C PRO A 95 -23.01 -8.35 -7.89
N LEU A 96 -22.65 -7.31 -8.66
CA LEU A 96 -21.67 -6.28 -8.30
C LEU A 96 -21.99 -5.62 -6.95
N GLU A 97 -23.25 -5.24 -6.72
CA GLU A 97 -23.67 -4.55 -5.49
C GLU A 97 -23.59 -5.47 -4.27
N ARG A 98 -23.95 -6.75 -4.42
CA ARG A 98 -23.84 -7.72 -3.34
C ARG A 98 -22.37 -7.99 -2.99
N LEU A 99 -21.52 -8.13 -4.01
CA LEU A 99 -20.08 -8.30 -3.80
C LEU A 99 -19.47 -7.08 -3.10
N ARG A 100 -19.88 -5.87 -3.49
CA ARG A 100 -19.48 -4.63 -2.81
C ARG A 100 -19.83 -4.69 -1.32
N ASP A 101 -21.05 -5.10 -0.98
CA ASP A 101 -21.51 -5.13 0.42
C ASP A 101 -20.76 -6.16 1.25
N GLU A 102 -20.52 -7.35 0.69
CA GLU A 102 -19.71 -8.39 1.34
C GLU A 102 -18.26 -7.92 1.56
N LEU A 103 -17.66 -7.24 0.57
CA LEU A 103 -16.29 -6.72 0.70
C LEU A 103 -16.19 -5.51 1.63
N ALA A 104 -17.22 -4.67 1.74
CA ALA A 104 -17.21 -3.48 2.58
C ALA A 104 -17.13 -3.79 4.09
N ALA A 105 -17.49 -5.01 4.50
CA ALA A 105 -17.36 -5.46 5.88
C ALA A 105 -15.88 -5.43 6.36
N GLU A 106 -14.97 -5.93 5.51
CA GLU A 106 -13.55 -6.10 5.84
C GLU A 106 -12.65 -5.04 5.19
N TYR A 107 -13.04 -4.53 4.03
CA TYR A 107 -12.21 -3.65 3.20
C TYR A 107 -12.80 -2.25 3.04
N VAL A 108 -11.95 -1.33 2.59
CA VAL A 108 -12.38 -0.02 2.12
C VAL A 108 -12.62 -0.13 0.61
N VAL A 109 -13.87 -0.02 0.19
CA VAL A 109 -14.22 0.13 -1.23
C VAL A 109 -13.82 1.54 -1.67
N THR A 110 -12.90 1.62 -2.64
CA THR A 110 -12.33 2.90 -3.09
C THR A 110 -12.95 3.38 -4.39
N TYR A 111 -13.41 2.46 -5.24
CA TYR A 111 -14.07 2.80 -6.50
C TYR A 111 -15.03 1.70 -6.93
N ILE A 112 -16.16 2.11 -7.52
CA ILE A 112 -17.11 1.23 -8.18
C ILE A 112 -17.48 1.82 -9.55
N GLY A 113 -17.22 1.05 -10.60
CA GLY A 113 -17.58 1.39 -11.97
C GLY A 113 -18.65 0.44 -12.46
N LYS A 114 -19.92 0.88 -12.48
CA LYS A 114 -21.04 0.02 -12.86
C LYS A 114 -21.02 -0.35 -14.35
N GLN A 115 -20.60 0.57 -15.21
CA GLN A 115 -20.51 0.35 -16.66
C GLN A 115 -19.44 -0.68 -17.02
N ASP A 116 -18.29 -0.64 -16.33
CA ASP A 116 -17.15 -1.53 -16.58
C ASP A 116 -17.14 -2.78 -15.68
N HIS A 117 -18.19 -2.95 -14.85
CA HIS A 117 -18.31 -4.00 -13.84
C HIS A 117 -17.06 -4.19 -12.98
N ILE A 118 -16.53 -3.08 -12.48
CA ILE A 118 -15.27 -3.03 -11.73
C ILE A 118 -15.51 -2.57 -10.29
N ILE A 119 -14.83 -3.25 -9.36
CA ILE A 119 -14.72 -2.84 -7.95
C ILE A 119 -13.25 -2.76 -7.60
N LYS A 120 -12.87 -1.67 -6.94
CA LYS A 120 -11.55 -1.49 -6.36
C LYS A 120 -11.67 -1.42 -4.85
N ILE A 121 -10.81 -2.18 -4.17
CA ILE A 121 -10.78 -2.25 -2.72
C ILE A 121 -9.35 -2.13 -2.20
N ARG A 122 -9.24 -1.68 -0.96
CA ARG A 122 -7.98 -1.74 -0.20
C ARG A 122 -8.21 -2.19 1.23
N SER A 123 -7.18 -2.81 1.78
CA SER A 123 -7.09 -3.06 3.21
C SER A 123 -7.11 -1.77 4.03
N ARG A 124 -7.63 -1.84 5.26
CA ARG A 124 -7.46 -0.78 6.26
C ARG A 124 -5.99 -0.73 6.68
N PHE A 125 -5.42 0.47 6.76
CA PHE A 125 -4.03 0.62 7.19
C PHE A 125 -3.89 0.24 8.66
N THR A 126 -2.85 -0.52 8.98
CA THR A 126 -2.50 -0.88 10.36
C THR A 126 -1.08 -0.42 10.66
N MET A 127 -0.72 -0.34 11.95
CA MET A 127 0.65 -0.02 12.37
C MET A 127 1.69 -1.03 11.84
N ARG A 128 1.26 -2.24 11.48
CA ARG A 128 2.16 -3.35 11.06
C ARG A 128 2.19 -3.58 9.55
N SER A 129 1.18 -3.10 8.82
CA SER A 129 1.02 -3.36 7.39
C SER A 129 0.31 -2.20 6.71
N TRP A 130 0.87 -1.78 5.58
CA TRP A 130 0.20 -0.90 4.62
C TRP A 130 -0.91 -1.63 3.83
N GLY A 131 -1.01 -2.95 4.01
CA GLY A 131 -2.05 -3.78 3.44
C GLY A 131 -1.87 -4.03 1.94
N ALA A 132 -2.94 -4.53 1.32
CA ALA A 132 -3.02 -4.77 -0.10
C ALA A 132 -4.21 -4.06 -0.74
N CYS A 133 -4.18 -4.01 -2.06
CA CYS A 133 -5.21 -3.48 -2.91
C CYS A 133 -5.65 -4.58 -3.87
N SER A 134 -6.94 -4.60 -4.21
CA SER A 134 -7.47 -5.52 -5.20
C SER A 134 -8.40 -4.79 -6.15
N VAL A 135 -8.32 -5.20 -7.41
CA VAL A 135 -9.24 -4.80 -8.47
C VAL A 135 -9.92 -6.06 -8.97
N ILE A 136 -11.24 -6.01 -8.96
CA ILE A 136 -12.12 -7.09 -9.38
C ILE A 136 -12.87 -6.55 -10.59
N ARG A 137 -12.81 -7.26 -11.72
CA ARG A 137 -13.53 -6.87 -12.93
C ARG A 137 -14.16 -8.08 -13.58
N TRP A 138 -15.46 -8.00 -13.83
CA TRP A 138 -16.15 -8.99 -14.64
C TRP A 138 -15.99 -8.68 -16.14
N GLN A 139 -15.70 -9.72 -16.91
CA GLN A 139 -15.53 -9.66 -18.36
C GLN A 139 -16.62 -10.53 -18.99
N PRO A 140 -17.82 -9.98 -19.26
CA PRO A 140 -18.98 -10.76 -19.72
C PRO A 140 -18.70 -11.49 -21.03
N GLU A 141 -17.99 -10.85 -21.97
CA GLU A 141 -17.57 -11.43 -23.26
C GLU A 141 -16.74 -12.72 -23.12
N ARG A 142 -16.10 -12.92 -21.96
CA ARG A 142 -15.23 -14.05 -21.68
C ARG A 142 -15.78 -14.94 -20.57
N GLU A 143 -16.97 -14.64 -20.05
CA GLU A 143 -17.60 -15.31 -18.90
C GLU A 143 -16.66 -15.49 -17.71
N VAL A 144 -15.82 -14.49 -17.43
CA VAL A 144 -14.81 -14.60 -16.35
C VAL A 144 -14.79 -13.35 -15.48
N VAL A 145 -14.49 -13.56 -14.20
CA VAL A 145 -14.14 -12.49 -13.27
C VAL A 145 -12.65 -12.57 -13.00
N LYS A 146 -11.97 -11.45 -13.20
CA LYS A 146 -10.53 -11.33 -12.92
C LYS A 146 -10.31 -10.53 -11.65
N VAL A 147 -9.44 -11.06 -10.79
CA VAL A 147 -9.02 -10.44 -9.54
C VAL A 147 -7.53 -10.18 -9.63
N ALA A 148 -7.16 -8.91 -9.67
CA ALA A 148 -5.77 -8.46 -9.57
C ALA A 148 -5.54 -7.92 -8.17
N SER A 149 -4.60 -8.49 -7.44
CA SER A 149 -4.24 -7.98 -6.11
C SER A 149 -2.77 -7.68 -6.03
N TYR A 150 -2.42 -6.58 -5.39
CA TYR A 150 -1.03 -6.17 -5.21
C TYR A 150 -0.87 -5.53 -3.83
N PRO A 151 0.32 -5.66 -3.22
CA PRO A 151 0.56 -5.04 -1.93
C PRO A 151 0.67 -3.53 -2.10
N MET A 152 0.19 -2.73 -1.14
CA MET A 152 0.39 -1.27 -1.19
C MET A 152 1.88 -0.92 -1.05
N ALA A 153 2.61 -1.76 -0.32
CA ALA A 153 4.02 -1.63 -0.01
C ALA A 153 4.74 -2.97 -0.23
N ASN A 154 5.96 -2.98 -0.75
CA ASN A 154 6.72 -4.22 -0.92
C ASN A 154 8.14 -4.16 -0.32
N HIS A 155 8.34 -3.37 0.74
CA HIS A 155 9.66 -3.23 1.36
C HIS A 155 10.02 -4.42 2.25
N THR A 156 9.08 -5.31 2.57
CA THR A 156 9.33 -6.54 3.32
C THR A 156 8.62 -7.72 2.68
N VAL A 157 9.19 -8.93 2.82
CA VAL A 157 8.60 -10.20 2.34
C VAL A 157 7.17 -10.38 2.86
N ARG A 158 6.93 -9.98 4.13
CA ARG A 158 5.60 -10.06 4.74
C ARG A 158 4.58 -9.20 4.00
N GLN A 159 4.96 -7.98 3.61
CA GLN A 159 4.06 -7.09 2.88
C GLN A 159 3.86 -7.55 1.44
N GLY A 160 4.87 -8.13 0.79
CA GLY A 160 4.72 -8.76 -0.54
C GLY A 160 3.61 -9.81 -0.59
N ARG A 161 3.48 -10.61 0.49
CA ARG A 161 2.43 -11.64 0.62
C ARG A 161 1.03 -11.12 0.90
N GLU A 162 0.86 -9.84 1.24
CA GLU A 162 -0.48 -9.29 1.53
C GLU A 162 -1.35 -9.27 0.28
N GLY A 163 -0.74 -9.07 -0.91
CA GLY A 163 -1.44 -9.18 -2.19
C GLY A 163 -1.99 -10.59 -2.44
N GLU A 164 -1.18 -11.63 -2.19
CA GLU A 164 -1.59 -13.03 -2.32
C GLU A 164 -2.72 -13.39 -1.35
N LYS A 165 -2.61 -12.98 -0.08
CA LYS A 165 -3.63 -13.25 0.94
C LYS A 165 -4.96 -12.61 0.59
N GLN A 166 -4.92 -11.33 0.21
CA GLN A 166 -6.14 -10.61 -0.18
C GLN A 166 -6.75 -11.21 -1.45
N ASN A 167 -5.91 -11.62 -2.41
CA ASN A 167 -6.40 -12.28 -3.62
C ASN A 167 -7.14 -13.58 -3.30
N LYS A 168 -6.56 -14.45 -2.47
CA LYS A 168 -7.17 -15.72 -2.05
C LYS A 168 -8.51 -15.47 -1.37
N PHE A 169 -8.57 -14.57 -0.40
CA PHE A 169 -9.80 -14.26 0.33
C PHE A 169 -10.91 -13.72 -0.57
N VAL A 170 -10.59 -12.78 -1.46
CA VAL A 170 -11.57 -12.25 -2.43
C VAL A 170 -12.05 -13.35 -3.38
N THR A 171 -11.14 -14.21 -3.85
CA THR A 171 -11.48 -15.34 -4.72
C THR A 171 -12.39 -16.34 -4.00
N GLU A 172 -12.15 -16.61 -2.72
CA GLU A 172 -12.98 -17.49 -1.88
C GLU A 172 -14.40 -16.94 -1.72
N ILE A 173 -14.55 -15.65 -1.41
CA ILE A 173 -15.87 -14.98 -1.35
C ILE A 173 -16.62 -15.17 -2.66
N MET A 174 -15.97 -14.85 -3.79
CA MET A 174 -16.63 -14.98 -5.10
C MET A 174 -16.98 -16.43 -5.45
N THR A 175 -16.17 -17.39 -5.03
CA THR A 175 -16.46 -18.82 -5.24
C THR A 175 -17.71 -19.27 -4.49
N VAL A 176 -17.99 -18.70 -3.32
CA VAL A 176 -19.23 -18.96 -2.57
C VAL A 176 -20.47 -18.32 -3.22
N MET A 177 -20.27 -17.28 -4.04
CA MET A 177 -21.35 -16.59 -4.76
C MET A 177 -21.70 -17.20 -6.12
N LEU A 178 -20.83 -18.08 -6.65
CA LEU A 178 -21.09 -18.89 -7.85
C LEU A 178 -22.25 -19.88 -7.61
#